data_AF-A0A946G9H3-F1
#
_entry.id   AF-A0A946G9H3-F1
#
_cell.length_a   1.000
_cell.length_b   1.000
_cell.length_c   1.000
_cell.angle_alpha   90.00
_cell.angle_beta   90.00
_cell.angle_gamma   90.00
#
_symmetry.space_group_name_H-M   'P 1'
#
loop_
_entity.id
_entity.type
_entity.pdbx_description
1 polymer ?
#
loop_
_entity_poly.entity_id
_entity_poly.type
_entity_poly.pdbx_seq_one_letter_code
_entity_poly.pdbx_strand_id
1 'polypeptide(L)'
;MFRYQLEHFSAMDLDVLSQIEILVVDDASPNWPAANEAAGFRQLPLKVFRVREDKPWNQDAARNIGAFEAQGQMLLLTDVDHLVPEESLRLLLGIGVTSEVNSLSRKAHFSSRDKVVRSHANSYVMSRQKYWEIGGYDEDFWGTYGSDVLFRRRIEKNCKIVELPHVRLEVATKGSISDAKNLNLSRTPSIWRRARGVFLRGLKMLRLLPSPRVLENPYDRVL
;
A
#
# COMPACT_ATOMS: atom_id res chain seq x y z
N MET A 1 -14.43 1.94 -5.93
CA MET A 1 -13.01 2.27 -6.18
C MET A 1 -12.20 1.03 -6.54
N PHE A 2 -12.17 0.00 -5.69
CA PHE A 2 -11.37 -1.20 -5.97
C PHE A 2 -11.72 -1.87 -7.31
N ARG A 3 -13.01 -2.09 -7.58
CA ARG A 3 -13.49 -2.57 -8.89
C ARG A 3 -12.99 -1.73 -10.06
N TYR A 4 -12.98 -0.41 -9.92
CA TYR A 4 -12.49 0.51 -10.95
C TYR A 4 -11.00 0.32 -11.23
N GLN A 5 -10.18 0.01 -10.21
CA GLN A 5 -8.78 -0.36 -10.41
C GLN A 5 -8.66 -1.67 -11.21
N LEU A 6 -9.49 -2.68 -10.91
CA LEU A 6 -9.47 -3.95 -11.64
C LEU A 6 -9.92 -3.80 -13.10
N GLU A 7 -10.92 -2.95 -13.36
CA GLU A 7 -11.34 -2.57 -14.72
C GLU A 7 -10.19 -1.86 -15.45
N HIS A 8 -9.48 -0.95 -14.77
CA HIS A 8 -8.30 -0.28 -15.32
C HIS A 8 -7.18 -1.26 -15.68
N PHE A 9 -6.85 -2.22 -14.81
CA PHE A 9 -5.86 -3.27 -15.13
C PHE A 9 -6.33 -4.18 -16.26
N SER A 10 -7.62 -4.50 -16.35
CA SER A 10 -8.16 -5.38 -17.39
C SER A 10 -8.12 -4.79 -18.78
N ALA A 11 -8.00 -3.47 -18.88
CA ALA A 11 -7.85 -2.77 -20.14
C ALA A 11 -6.39 -2.68 -20.61
N MET A 12 -5.42 -3.14 -19.81
CA MET A 12 -4.00 -3.07 -20.16
C MET A 12 -3.59 -4.18 -21.13
N ASP A 13 -2.52 -3.91 -21.88
CA ASP A 13 -1.95 -4.89 -22.80
C ASP A 13 -1.39 -6.13 -22.07
N LEU A 14 -1.56 -7.30 -22.70
CA LEU A 14 -1.12 -8.58 -22.15
C LEU A 14 0.41 -8.66 -21.94
N ASP A 15 1.19 -7.93 -22.73
CA ASP A 15 2.65 -7.89 -22.58
C ASP A 15 3.06 -7.23 -21.25
N VAL A 16 2.31 -6.22 -20.78
CA VAL A 16 2.50 -5.60 -19.46
C VAL A 16 1.99 -6.53 -18.37
N LEU A 17 0.77 -7.06 -18.51
CA LEU A 17 0.15 -7.92 -17.48
C LEU A 17 0.97 -9.19 -17.23
N SER A 18 1.63 -9.75 -18.25
CA SER A 18 2.48 -10.93 -18.13
C SER A 18 3.75 -10.72 -17.30
N GLN A 19 4.14 -9.46 -17.04
CA GLN A 19 5.35 -9.10 -16.31
C GLN A 19 5.09 -8.70 -14.85
N ILE A 20 3.84 -8.69 -14.41
CA ILE A 20 3.45 -8.25 -13.07
C ILE A 20 2.60 -9.30 -12.37
N GLU A 21 2.49 -9.14 -11.06
CA GLU A 21 1.42 -9.73 -10.26
C GLU A 21 0.74 -8.62 -9.46
N ILE A 22 -0.55 -8.80 -9.21
CA ILE A 22 -1.39 -7.87 -8.47
C ILE A 22 -1.76 -8.56 -7.15
N LEU A 23 -1.28 -8.01 -6.04
CA LEU A 23 -1.62 -8.50 -4.70
C LEU A 23 -2.54 -7.51 -4.03
N VAL A 24 -3.71 -8.00 -3.61
CA VAL A 24 -4.68 -7.22 -2.83
C VAL A 24 -4.78 -7.85 -1.46
N VAL A 25 -4.56 -7.04 -0.42
CA VAL A 25 -4.76 -7.46 0.97
C VAL A 25 -5.94 -6.69 1.54
N ASP A 26 -7.04 -7.42 1.75
CA ASP A 26 -8.25 -6.94 2.37
C ASP A 26 -8.09 -6.92 3.89
N ASP A 27 -8.05 -5.73 4.47
CA ASP A 27 -7.96 -5.49 5.91
C ASP A 27 -9.32 -5.69 6.58
N ALA A 28 -9.86 -6.92 6.43
CA ALA A 28 -11.11 -7.40 7.01
C ALA A 28 -12.36 -6.57 6.66
N SER A 29 -12.48 -6.06 5.43
CA SER A 29 -13.64 -5.24 5.01
C SER A 29 -14.97 -5.93 5.33
N PRO A 30 -15.85 -5.35 6.16
CA PRO A 30 -17.01 -6.07 6.68
C PRO A 30 -18.15 -6.19 5.67
N ASN A 31 -18.40 -5.14 4.88
CA ASN A 31 -19.56 -5.06 3.98
C ASN A 31 -19.20 -5.42 2.53
N TRP A 32 -17.98 -5.11 2.10
CA TRP A 32 -17.53 -5.27 0.72
C TRP A 32 -16.17 -5.98 0.68
N PRO A 33 -16.10 -7.29 1.02
CA PRO A 33 -14.87 -8.06 0.92
C PRO A 33 -14.27 -7.98 -0.49
N ALA A 34 -12.95 -7.79 -0.58
CA ALA A 34 -12.27 -7.62 -1.87
C ALA A 34 -12.43 -8.85 -2.79
N ALA A 35 -12.50 -10.05 -2.20
CA ALA A 35 -12.69 -11.29 -2.94
C ALA A 35 -13.96 -11.31 -3.80
N ASN A 36 -15.03 -10.63 -3.36
CA ASN A 36 -16.30 -10.60 -4.08
C ASN A 36 -16.17 -9.86 -5.42
N GLU A 37 -15.53 -8.70 -5.42
CA GLU A 37 -15.26 -7.95 -6.66
C GLU A 37 -14.19 -8.65 -7.50
N ALA A 38 -13.13 -9.16 -6.87
CA ALA A 38 -12.01 -9.81 -7.55
C ALA A 38 -12.39 -11.09 -8.31
N ALA A 39 -13.43 -11.81 -7.87
CA ALA A 39 -13.90 -13.02 -8.52
C ALA A 39 -14.35 -12.81 -9.99
N GLY A 40 -14.72 -11.57 -10.37
CA GLY A 40 -15.05 -11.19 -11.73
C GLY A 40 -13.85 -10.93 -12.66
N PHE A 41 -12.62 -10.93 -12.13
CA PHE A 41 -11.41 -10.50 -12.84
C PHE A 41 -10.33 -11.59 -12.88
N ARG A 42 -10.73 -12.86 -13.04
CA ARG A 42 -9.82 -14.03 -13.01
C ARG A 42 -8.77 -14.05 -14.13
N GLN A 43 -8.94 -13.23 -15.17
CA GLN A 43 -7.96 -13.04 -16.23
C GLN A 43 -6.72 -12.24 -15.80
N LEU A 44 -6.83 -11.47 -14.72
CA LEU A 44 -5.70 -10.70 -14.19
C LEU A 44 -4.75 -11.62 -13.40
N PRO A 45 -3.45 -11.30 -13.32
CA PRO A 45 -2.49 -11.97 -12.44
C PRO A 45 -2.72 -11.58 -10.97
N LEU A 46 -3.94 -11.81 -10.47
CA LEU A 46 -4.47 -11.29 -9.21
C LEU A 46 -4.49 -12.36 -8.12
N LYS A 47 -3.97 -12.01 -6.95
CA LYS A 47 -4.11 -12.78 -5.70
C LYS A 47 -4.78 -11.90 -4.66
N VAL A 48 -5.68 -12.48 -3.88
CA VAL A 48 -6.37 -11.75 -2.81
C VAL A 48 -6.13 -12.47 -1.49
N PHE A 49 -5.67 -11.70 -0.50
CA PHE A 49 -5.50 -12.14 0.87
C PHE A 49 -6.45 -11.33 1.76
N ARG A 50 -6.91 -11.93 2.85
CA ARG A 50 -7.80 -11.27 3.81
C ARG A 50 -7.30 -11.48 5.23
N VAL A 51 -7.12 -10.38 5.96
CA VAL A 51 -6.84 -10.40 7.40
C VAL A 51 -8.07 -10.93 8.16
N ARG A 52 -7.86 -11.82 9.12
CA ARG A 52 -8.96 -12.45 9.88
C ARG A 52 -9.63 -11.52 10.89
N GLU A 53 -8.88 -10.57 11.43
CA GLU A 53 -9.32 -9.67 12.48
C GLU A 53 -9.54 -8.25 11.96
N ASP A 54 -10.75 -7.70 12.15
CA ASP A 54 -11.05 -6.29 11.86
C ASP A 54 -10.46 -5.38 12.95
N LYS A 55 -9.29 -4.82 12.66
CA LYS A 55 -8.62 -3.82 13.48
C LYS A 55 -8.67 -2.47 12.77
N PRO A 56 -9.02 -1.38 13.47
CA PRO A 56 -9.03 -0.06 12.87
C PRO A 56 -7.62 0.34 12.45
N TRP A 57 -7.45 0.97 11.29
CA TRP A 57 -6.15 1.48 10.81
C TRP A 57 -5.04 0.41 10.83
N ASN A 58 -5.30 -0.75 10.21
CA ASN A 58 -4.39 -1.91 10.20
C ASN A 58 -3.69 -2.11 8.83
N GLN A 59 -3.58 -1.01 8.05
CA GLN A 59 -2.87 -0.95 6.77
C GLN A 59 -1.42 -1.46 6.85
N ASP A 60 -0.77 -1.34 8.01
CA ASP A 60 0.61 -1.79 8.22
C ASP A 60 0.72 -3.31 8.05
N ALA A 61 -0.27 -4.07 8.56
CA ALA A 61 -0.34 -5.52 8.36
C ALA A 61 -0.63 -5.85 6.90
N ALA A 62 -1.59 -5.14 6.27
CA ALA A 62 -1.92 -5.35 4.87
C ALA A 62 -0.70 -5.15 3.94
N ARG A 63 0.14 -4.14 4.23
CA ARG A 63 1.39 -3.90 3.51
C ARG A 63 2.41 -5.03 3.70
N ASN A 64 2.61 -5.48 4.94
CA ASN A 64 3.56 -6.55 5.24
C ASN A 64 3.15 -7.87 4.58
N ILE A 65 1.87 -8.23 4.65
CA ILE A 65 1.34 -9.44 4.00
C ILE A 65 1.55 -9.37 2.49
N GLY A 66 1.22 -8.24 1.86
CA GLY A 66 1.45 -8.05 0.42
C GLY A 66 2.93 -8.18 0.04
N ALA A 67 3.84 -7.60 0.82
CA ALA A 67 5.27 -7.71 0.57
C ALA A 67 5.85 -9.12 0.86
N PHE A 68 5.19 -9.89 1.74
CA PHE A 68 5.59 -11.24 2.11
C PHE A 68 5.18 -12.25 1.03
N GLU A 69 3.96 -12.12 0.53
CA GLU A 69 3.37 -13.01 -0.47
C GLU A 69 3.86 -12.72 -1.90
N ALA A 70 4.38 -11.52 -2.14
CA ALA A 70 4.95 -11.13 -3.43
C ALA A 70 6.12 -12.05 -3.83
N GLN A 71 6.06 -12.55 -5.05
CA GLN A 71 7.11 -13.32 -5.74
C GLN A 71 8.04 -12.41 -6.56
N GLY A 72 7.54 -11.25 -6.99
CA GLY A 72 8.32 -10.24 -7.70
C GLY A 72 9.55 -9.75 -6.93
N GLN A 73 10.62 -9.42 -7.67
CA GLN A 73 11.84 -8.85 -7.10
C GLN A 73 11.67 -7.38 -6.70
N MET A 74 10.78 -6.67 -7.39
CA MET A 74 10.41 -5.27 -7.15
C MET A 74 8.98 -5.19 -6.64
N LEU A 75 8.74 -4.29 -5.69
CA LEU A 75 7.43 -4.01 -5.11
C LEU A 75 7.00 -2.60 -5.52
N LEU A 76 5.77 -2.46 -6.01
CA LEU A 76 5.05 -1.19 -6.07
C LEU A 76 4.00 -1.18 -4.96
N LEU A 77 4.22 -0.38 -3.93
CA LEU A 77 3.28 -0.17 -2.84
C LEU A 77 2.38 1.02 -3.18
N THR A 78 1.07 0.81 -3.32
CA THR A 78 0.09 1.89 -3.54
C THR A 78 -1.23 1.64 -2.82
N ASP A 79 -2.00 2.70 -2.54
CA ASP A 79 -3.30 2.64 -1.85
C ASP A 79 -4.43 2.35 -2.85
N VAL A 80 -5.60 1.91 -2.35
CA VAL A 80 -6.80 1.57 -3.16
C VAL A 80 -7.39 2.78 -3.91
N ASP A 81 -7.11 4.01 -3.47
CA ASP A 81 -7.56 5.25 -4.10
C ASP A 81 -6.61 5.78 -5.19
N HIS A 82 -5.56 5.01 -5.51
CA HIS A 82 -4.58 5.35 -6.54
C HIS A 82 -4.62 4.35 -7.69
N LEU A 83 -4.73 4.85 -8.91
CA LEU A 83 -4.58 4.08 -10.14
C LEU A 83 -3.11 4.09 -10.57
N VAL A 84 -2.69 3.00 -11.20
CA VAL A 84 -1.37 2.87 -11.81
C VAL A 84 -1.57 2.86 -13.32
N PRO A 85 -1.29 3.97 -14.02
CA PRO A 85 -1.40 4.01 -15.48
C PRO A 85 -0.46 3.00 -16.15
N GLU A 86 -0.87 2.44 -17.28
CA GLU A 86 -0.04 1.51 -18.04
C GLU A 86 1.31 2.14 -18.45
N GLU A 87 1.30 3.41 -18.86
CA GLU A 87 2.52 4.17 -19.16
C GLU A 87 3.51 4.17 -17.98
N SER A 88 2.99 4.29 -16.75
CA SER A 88 3.82 4.29 -15.55
C SER A 88 4.34 2.89 -15.23
N LEU A 89 3.54 1.84 -15.44
CA LEU A 89 4.03 0.46 -15.33
C LEU A 89 5.14 0.17 -16.33
N ARG A 90 4.99 0.58 -17.60
CA ARG A 90 6.02 0.39 -18.63
C ARG A 90 7.33 1.10 -18.26
N LEU A 91 7.25 2.32 -17.73
CA LEU A 91 8.44 3.02 -17.21
C LEU A 91 9.09 2.27 -16.04
N LEU A 92 8.31 1.75 -15.10
CA LEU A 92 8.83 0.98 -13.96
C LEU A 92 9.48 -0.34 -14.41
N LEU A 93 8.86 -1.05 -15.36
CA LEU A 93 9.43 -2.27 -15.95
C LEU A 93 10.77 -1.97 -16.65
N GLY A 94 10.90 -0.80 -17.29
CA GLY A 94 12.13 -0.36 -17.95
C GLY A 94 13.27 0.01 -16.99
N ILE A 95 12.99 0.36 -15.72
CA ILE A 95 14.03 0.63 -14.71
C ILE A 95 14.77 -0.66 -14.32
N GLY A 96 14.06 -1.79 -14.32
CA GLY A 96 14.59 -3.06 -13.84
C GLY A 96 14.80 -3.11 -12.33
N VAL A 97 15.58 -4.07 -11.87
CA VAL A 97 15.85 -4.29 -10.44
C VAL A 97 16.86 -3.29 -9.91
N THR A 98 16.50 -2.54 -8.87
CA THR A 98 17.37 -1.56 -8.22
C THR A 98 17.32 -1.71 -6.70
N SER A 99 18.41 -1.32 -6.03
CA SER A 99 18.47 -1.22 -4.56
C SER A 99 17.87 0.08 -4.02
N GLU A 100 17.50 1.02 -4.90
CA GLU A 100 16.94 2.31 -4.51
C GLU A 100 15.51 2.19 -4.00
N VAL A 101 15.17 3.08 -3.06
CA VAL A 101 13.78 3.32 -2.67
C VAL A 101 13.29 4.54 -3.42
N ASN A 102 12.29 4.34 -4.25
CA ASN A 102 11.75 5.35 -5.12
C ASN A 102 10.37 5.81 -4.64
N SER A 103 10.08 7.11 -4.71
CA SER A 103 8.73 7.67 -4.57
C SER A 103 8.18 8.11 -5.91
N LEU A 104 6.86 8.03 -6.06
CA LEU A 104 6.18 8.38 -7.31
C LEU A 104 5.46 9.73 -7.17
N SER A 105 5.49 10.50 -8.26
CA SER A 105 4.68 11.71 -8.38
C SER A 105 3.19 11.35 -8.54
N ARG A 106 2.31 12.34 -8.36
CA ARG A 106 0.85 12.14 -8.49
C ARG A 106 0.17 13.19 -9.36
N LYS A 107 -0.89 12.78 -10.04
CA LYS A 107 -1.87 13.68 -10.65
C LYS A 107 -3.30 13.26 -10.30
N ALA A 108 -4.25 14.19 -10.39
CA ALA A 108 -5.66 13.88 -10.17
C ALA A 108 -6.24 13.13 -11.39
N HIS A 109 -6.86 11.96 -11.17
CA HIS A 109 -7.36 11.10 -12.25
C HIS A 109 -8.46 11.78 -13.09
N PHE A 110 -9.47 12.37 -12.44
CA PHE A 110 -10.62 12.97 -13.11
C PHE A 110 -10.46 14.48 -13.40
N SER A 111 -9.22 14.98 -13.47
CA SER A 111 -8.96 16.41 -13.72
C SER A 111 -8.41 16.64 -15.12
N SER A 112 -9.10 17.48 -15.89
CA SER A 112 -8.67 17.88 -17.24
C SER A 112 -7.44 18.80 -17.27
N ARG A 113 -6.98 19.30 -16.12
CA ARG A 113 -5.88 20.30 -16.04
C ARG A 113 -4.54 19.72 -15.58
N ASP A 114 -4.34 18.41 -15.69
CA ASP A 114 -3.10 17.74 -15.28
C ASP A 114 -2.63 18.20 -13.89
N LYS A 115 -3.60 18.33 -12.97
CA LYS A 115 -3.38 18.96 -11.67
C LYS A 115 -2.38 18.10 -10.89
N VAL A 116 -1.16 18.60 -10.78
CA VAL A 116 -0.10 17.97 -10.00
C VAL A 116 -0.54 17.92 -8.54
N VAL A 117 -0.51 16.71 -7.98
CA VAL A 117 -0.78 16.44 -6.58
C VAL A 117 0.56 16.11 -5.94
N ARG A 118 0.79 16.61 -4.71
CA ARG A 118 2.00 16.29 -3.94
C ARG A 118 2.21 14.77 -3.91
N SER A 119 3.43 14.30 -4.08
CA SER A 119 3.79 12.87 -4.06
C SER A 119 3.22 12.16 -2.83
N HIS A 120 2.78 10.90 -3.00
CA HIS A 120 2.14 10.17 -1.91
C HIS A 120 3.14 9.90 -0.80
N ALA A 121 2.71 10.05 0.46
CA ALA A 121 3.62 9.85 1.58
C ALA A 121 4.00 8.38 1.77
N ASN A 122 3.17 7.46 1.24
CA ASN A 122 3.23 6.02 1.48
C ASN A 122 3.12 5.19 0.18
N SER A 123 3.54 5.74 -0.96
CA SER A 123 3.70 4.97 -2.20
C SER A 123 5.16 4.87 -2.57
N TYR A 124 5.64 3.65 -2.78
CA TYR A 124 7.05 3.36 -3.00
C TYR A 124 7.24 2.33 -4.10
N VAL A 125 8.35 2.46 -4.82
CA VAL A 125 8.95 1.38 -5.60
C VAL A 125 10.27 1.01 -4.98
N MET A 126 10.46 -0.25 -4.59
CA MET A 126 11.71 -0.75 -4.02
C MET A 126 11.84 -2.25 -4.24
N SER A 127 13.05 -2.79 -4.12
CA SER A 127 13.19 -4.25 -4.14
C SER A 127 12.54 -4.88 -2.90
N ARG A 128 12.00 -6.09 -3.07
CA ARG A 128 11.42 -6.88 -1.97
C ARG A 128 12.46 -7.15 -0.88
N GLN A 129 13.70 -7.38 -1.26
CA GLN A 129 14.82 -7.50 -0.33
C GLN A 129 15.01 -6.22 0.49
N LYS A 130 15.07 -5.04 -0.16
CA LYS A 130 15.25 -3.76 0.52
C LYS A 130 14.11 -3.48 1.52
N TYR A 131 12.87 -3.82 1.16
CA TYR A 131 11.73 -3.70 2.06
C TYR A 131 11.95 -4.44 3.40
N TRP A 132 12.38 -5.70 3.32
CA TRP A 132 12.62 -6.54 4.50
C TRP A 132 13.92 -6.17 5.24
N GLU A 133 14.95 -5.67 4.55
CA GLU A 133 16.14 -5.07 5.19
C GLU A 133 15.78 -3.85 6.06
N ILE A 134 14.81 -3.04 5.63
CA ILE A 134 14.28 -1.90 6.41
C ILE A 134 13.37 -2.37 7.56
N GLY A 135 12.83 -3.58 7.43
CA GLY A 135 12.07 -4.29 8.46
C GLY A 135 10.55 -4.26 8.28
N GLY A 136 10.01 -3.72 7.19
CA GLY A 136 8.54 -3.60 7.00
C GLY A 136 7.86 -2.61 7.97
N TYR A 137 6.53 -2.58 7.94
CA TYR A 137 5.69 -1.72 8.79
C TYR A 137 5.51 -2.32 10.19
N ASP A 138 5.29 -1.48 11.20
CA ASP A 138 5.21 -1.96 12.59
C ASP A 138 3.76 -2.20 13.01
N GLU A 139 3.32 -3.47 12.97
CA GLU A 139 1.92 -3.87 13.15
C GLU A 139 1.38 -3.58 14.55
N ASP A 140 2.24 -3.37 15.55
CA ASP A 140 1.81 -2.97 16.89
C ASP A 140 1.06 -1.63 16.88
N PHE A 141 1.27 -0.76 15.88
CA PHE A 141 0.68 0.58 15.80
C PHE A 141 -0.72 0.64 15.19
N TRP A 142 -1.37 -0.51 14.96
CA TRP A 142 -2.78 -0.54 14.57
C TRP A 142 -3.65 0.38 15.45
N GLY A 143 -4.69 0.95 14.86
CA GLY A 143 -5.56 1.95 15.49
C GLY A 143 -5.02 3.38 15.41
N THR A 144 -3.79 3.58 14.93
CA THR A 144 -3.15 4.89 14.78
C THR A 144 -3.13 5.30 13.32
N TYR A 145 -3.97 6.28 12.95
CA TYR A 145 -3.88 6.90 11.63
C TYR A 145 -2.50 7.54 11.41
N GLY A 146 -1.87 7.26 10.27
CA GLY A 146 -0.55 7.80 9.92
C GLY A 146 0.63 7.04 10.53
N SER A 147 0.46 5.79 10.97
CA SER A 147 1.55 4.94 11.48
C SER A 147 2.63 4.65 10.43
N ASP A 148 2.30 4.75 9.14
CA ASP A 148 3.21 4.62 8.00
C ASP A 148 4.43 5.55 8.06
N VAL A 149 4.31 6.69 8.76
CA VAL A 149 5.43 7.60 9.04
C VAL A 149 6.59 6.90 9.76
N LEU A 150 6.31 5.85 10.54
CA LEU A 150 7.34 5.08 11.24
C LEU A 150 8.19 4.27 10.26
N PHE A 151 7.56 3.65 9.26
CA PHE A 151 8.29 2.96 8.20
C PHE A 151 9.08 3.95 7.35
N ARG A 152 8.48 5.08 6.98
CA ARG A 152 9.18 6.15 6.26
C ARG A 152 10.43 6.64 6.98
N ARG A 153 10.36 6.88 8.30
CA ARG A 153 11.53 7.25 9.11
C ARG A 153 12.62 6.18 9.10
N ARG A 154 12.24 4.89 9.06
CA ARG A 154 13.21 3.80 8.92
C ARG A 154 13.84 3.79 7.53
N ILE A 155 13.08 4.04 6.46
CA ILE A 155 13.62 4.22 5.11
C ILE A 155 14.67 5.35 5.14
N GLU A 156 14.28 6.54 5.60
CA GLU A 156 15.13 7.75 5.60
C GLU A 156 16.39 7.60 6.48
N LYS A 157 16.36 6.72 7.48
CA LYS A 157 17.53 6.37 8.30
C LYS A 157 18.51 5.43 7.59
N ASN A 158 18.03 4.57 6.69
CA ASN A 158 18.84 3.55 6.02
C ASN A 158 19.25 3.94 4.60
N CYS A 159 18.48 4.79 3.92
CA CYS A 159 18.71 5.20 2.54
C CYS A 159 17.98 6.50 2.17
N LYS A 160 18.37 7.09 1.04
CA LYS A 160 17.66 8.23 0.43
C LYS A 160 16.46 7.74 -0.37
N ILE A 161 15.35 8.48 -0.31
CA ILE A 161 14.21 8.30 -1.21
C ILE A 161 14.48 9.11 -2.48
N VAL A 162 14.49 8.45 -3.63
CA VAL A 162 14.65 9.07 -4.96
C VAL A 162 13.27 9.30 -5.57
N GLU A 163 12.99 10.50 -6.04
CA GLU A 163 11.71 10.78 -6.70
C GLU A 163 11.80 10.41 -8.19
N LEU A 164 10.78 9.71 -8.70
CA LEU A 164 10.59 9.43 -10.12
C LEU A 164 9.53 10.40 -10.68
N PRO A 165 9.92 11.60 -11.17
CA PRO A 165 8.97 12.65 -11.56
C PRO A 165 8.17 12.31 -12.82
N HIS A 166 8.66 11.39 -13.64
CA HIS A 166 8.02 10.93 -14.88
C HIS A 166 7.12 9.72 -14.66
N VAL A 167 7.19 9.06 -13.50
CA VAL A 167 6.30 7.96 -13.13
C VAL A 167 5.22 8.52 -12.21
N ARG A 168 3.96 8.41 -12.64
CA ARG A 168 2.82 9.10 -12.02
C ARG A 168 1.75 8.11 -11.60
N LEU A 169 1.40 8.13 -10.31
CA LEU A 169 0.14 7.56 -9.86
C LEU A 169 -1.00 8.55 -10.12
N GLU A 170 -2.17 8.02 -10.40
CA GLU A 170 -3.38 8.81 -10.60
C GLU A 170 -4.31 8.66 -9.39
N VAL A 171 -4.52 9.73 -8.63
CA VAL A 171 -5.36 9.67 -7.43
C VAL A 171 -6.81 10.01 -7.75
N ALA A 172 -7.73 9.15 -7.32
CA ALA A 172 -9.16 9.43 -7.32
C ALA A 172 -9.47 10.45 -6.22
N THR A 173 -9.63 11.73 -6.62
CA THR A 173 -9.84 12.82 -5.64
C THR A 173 -11.21 12.76 -4.96
N LYS A 174 -11.35 13.52 -3.87
CA LYS A 174 -12.59 13.58 -3.07
C LYS A 174 -13.81 13.88 -3.96
N GLY A 175 -14.82 13.03 -3.86
CA GLY A 175 -16.09 13.18 -4.59
C GLY A 175 -16.07 12.64 -6.01
N SER A 176 -14.92 12.20 -6.53
CA SER A 176 -14.84 11.61 -7.86
C SER A 176 -15.37 10.18 -7.91
N ILE A 177 -15.07 9.38 -6.88
CA ILE A 177 -15.61 8.04 -6.67
C ILE A 177 -16.09 7.98 -5.21
N SER A 178 -17.34 7.55 -4.98
CA SER A 178 -18.02 7.68 -3.70
C SER A 178 -17.36 6.88 -2.57
N ASP A 179 -16.82 5.70 -2.88
CA ASP A 179 -16.18 4.77 -1.94
C ASP A 179 -14.63 4.83 -1.96
N ALA A 180 -14.03 5.78 -2.68
CA ALA A 180 -12.57 5.95 -2.72
C ALA A 180 -11.98 6.45 -1.37
N LYS A 181 -12.83 6.79 -0.39
CA LYS A 181 -12.39 7.26 0.91
C LYS A 181 -12.96 6.39 2.01
N ASN A 182 -12.14 6.12 3.03
CA ASN A 182 -12.64 5.57 4.29
C ASN A 182 -13.67 6.53 4.92
N LEU A 183 -14.90 6.04 5.11
CA LEU A 183 -16.01 6.77 5.72
C LEU A 183 -16.26 6.38 7.19
N ASN A 184 -15.70 5.24 7.63
CA ASN A 184 -16.10 4.57 8.87
C ASN A 184 -15.10 4.78 10.02
N LEU A 185 -13.84 5.14 9.72
CA LEU A 185 -12.80 5.33 10.72
C LEU A 185 -12.40 6.80 10.85
N SER A 186 -12.43 7.30 12.09
CA SER A 186 -11.91 8.62 12.42
C SER A 186 -10.39 8.66 12.28
N ARG A 187 -9.89 9.68 11.57
CA ARG A 187 -8.45 9.98 11.46
C ARG A 187 -7.87 10.55 12.76
N THR A 188 -8.74 10.95 13.69
CA THR A 188 -8.35 11.47 15.00
C THR A 188 -8.41 10.31 16.00
N PRO A 189 -7.26 9.75 16.42
CA PRO A 189 -7.25 8.67 17.41
C PRO A 189 -7.77 9.19 18.76
N SER A 190 -8.49 8.33 19.48
CA SER A 190 -8.93 8.60 20.86
C SER A 190 -7.75 8.83 21.80
N ILE A 191 -8.00 9.45 22.95
CA ILE A 191 -6.96 9.69 23.97
C ILE A 191 -6.26 8.39 24.37
N TRP A 192 -7.02 7.32 24.58
CA TRP A 192 -6.48 5.99 24.89
C TRP A 192 -5.57 5.44 23.79
N ARG A 193 -5.95 5.59 22.51
CA ARG A 193 -5.10 5.15 21.38
C ARG A 193 -3.82 6.00 21.27
N ARG A 194 -3.91 7.30 21.53
CA ARG A 194 -2.72 8.17 21.59
C ARG A 194 -1.78 7.75 22.71
N ALA A 195 -2.32 7.52 23.91
CA ALA A 195 -1.56 7.06 25.07
C ALA A 195 -0.88 5.70 24.78
N ARG A 196 -1.62 4.74 24.21
CA ARG A 196 -1.05 3.45 23.74
C ARG A 196 0.09 3.67 22.77
N GLY A 197 -0.07 4.55 21.78
CA GLY A 197 0.97 4.86 20.80
C GLY A 197 2.23 5.48 21.42
N VAL A 198 2.11 6.30 22.46
CA VAL A 198 3.26 6.84 23.22
C VAL A 198 3.93 5.74 24.02
N PHE A 199 3.15 4.92 24.72
CA PHE A 199 3.65 3.80 25.52
C PHE A 199 4.42 2.78 24.67
N LEU A 200 3.88 2.38 23.51
CA LEU A 200 4.55 1.46 22.58
C LEU A 200 5.88 2.03 22.07
N ARG A 201 5.95 3.33 21.76
CA ARG A 201 7.22 3.97 21.39
C ARG A 201 8.23 3.90 22.52
N GLY A 202 7.80 4.14 23.76
CA GLY A 202 8.66 4.02 24.94
C GLY A 202 9.22 2.63 25.11
N LEU A 203 8.37 1.60 25.06
CA LEU A 203 8.80 0.19 25.16
C LEU A 203 9.78 -0.20 24.06
N LYS A 204 9.51 0.18 22.81
CA LYS A 204 10.40 -0.09 21.66
C LYS A 204 11.72 0.67 21.75
N MET A 205 11.70 1.92 22.23
CA MET A 205 12.92 2.71 22.48
C MET A 205 13.80 2.09 23.57
N LEU A 206 13.19 1.57 24.64
CA LEU A 206 13.87 0.85 25.71
C LEU A 206 14.24 -0.60 25.33
N ARG A 207 13.97 -1.02 24.09
CA ARG A 207 14.19 -2.39 23.59
C ARG A 207 13.48 -3.48 24.39
N LEU A 208 12.37 -3.13 25.03
CA LEU A 208 11.50 -4.06 25.75
C LEU A 208 10.51 -4.79 24.82
N LEU A 209 10.36 -4.30 23.59
CA LEU A 209 9.59 -4.95 22.52
C LEU A 209 10.39 -4.92 21.20
N PRO A 210 10.21 -5.93 20.32
CA PRO A 210 10.72 -5.89 18.95
C PRO A 210 10.25 -4.64 18.21
N SER A 211 11.08 -4.10 17.32
CA SER A 211 10.78 -2.89 16.55
C SER A 211 11.45 -2.92 15.18
N PRO A 212 10.70 -3.12 14.09
CA PRO A 212 9.25 -3.34 14.02
C PRO A 212 8.84 -4.76 14.42
N ARG A 213 7.54 -4.95 14.70
CA ARG A 213 6.91 -6.28 14.77
C ARG A 213 6.08 -6.48 13.49
N VAL A 214 6.29 -7.59 12.79
CA VAL A 214 5.74 -7.86 11.45
C VAL A 214 5.12 -9.25 11.39
N LEU A 215 4.14 -9.43 10.49
CA LEU A 215 3.46 -10.69 10.19
C LEU A 215 2.79 -11.32 11.43
N GLU A 216 2.18 -10.48 12.26
CA GLU A 216 1.48 -10.92 13.48
C GLU A 216 -0.01 -11.14 13.25
N ASN A 217 -0.57 -10.47 12.24
CA ASN A 217 -1.99 -10.58 11.93
C ASN A 217 -2.25 -11.85 11.10
N PRO A 218 -3.07 -12.80 11.59
CA PRO A 218 -3.41 -13.98 10.82
C PRO A 218 -4.26 -13.59 9.59
N TYR A 219 -4.01 -14.25 8.47
CA TYR A 219 -4.68 -14.00 7.20
C TYR A 219 -4.90 -15.30 6.43
N ASP A 220 -5.80 -15.23 5.45
CA ASP A 220 -6.09 -16.32 4.52
C ASP A 220 -5.95 -15.83 3.08
N ARG A 221 -5.47 -16.70 2.20
CA ARG A 221 -5.62 -16.48 0.76
C ARG A 221 -7.04 -16.84 0.34
N VAL A 222 -7.74 -15.88 -0.24
CA VAL A 222 -9.16 -15.99 -0.63
C VAL A 222 -9.37 -15.94 -2.15
N LEU A 223 -8.31 -15.65 -2.92
CA LEU A 223 -8.20 -15.82 -4.38
C LEU A 223 -6.75 -16.07 -4.79
#